data_AF-A0A2V8CLG8-F1
#
_entry.id   AF-A0A2V8CLG8-F1
#
_cell.length_a   1.000
_cell.length_b   1.000
_cell.length_c   1.000
_cell.angle_alpha   90.00
_cell.angle_beta   90.00
_cell.angle_gamma   90.00
#
_symmetry.space_group_name_H-M   'P 1'
#
loop_
_entity.id
_entity.type
_entity.pdbx_description
1 polymer ?
#
loop_
_entity_poly.entity_id
_entity_poly.type
_entity_poly.pdbx_seq_one_letter_code
_entity_poly.pdbx_strand_id
1 'polypeptide(L)'
;MSSRKTMKCSCFAFGAMLMVASFTAAQIPSPPEPQSQQQQQPPPQNLQILRKDTTREQLLQTMQAFTQALGVQCSYCHVQEGRGGRNDMASDEKRTKLAARQMIVLARDINQKLPAAVNKPAEEATRVSCATCHRGVPIPRALADILTDTEKDEGIDAAIAQYWDLRKNFFGRAAYDFGEPSLIAAAT
;
A
#
# COMPACT_ATOMS: atom_id res chain seq x y z
N MET A 1 43.95 -28.36 -20.46
CA MET A 1 44.41 -27.90 -21.79
C MET A 1 43.45 -26.81 -22.24
N SER A 2 43.76 -25.55 -21.94
CA SER A 2 44.41 -24.57 -22.85
C SER A 2 43.42 -24.03 -23.88
N SER A 3 43.23 -22.74 -24.10
CA SER A 3 43.58 -21.48 -23.43
C SER A 3 42.84 -20.40 -24.21
N ARG A 4 42.49 -19.30 -23.54
CA ARG A 4 41.93 -18.08 -24.15
C ARG A 4 42.88 -17.53 -25.21
N LYS A 5 42.35 -17.04 -26.34
CA LYS A 5 43.01 -15.98 -27.13
C LYS A 5 42.00 -14.96 -27.62
N THR A 6 41.98 -13.86 -26.88
CA THR A 6 41.59 -12.52 -27.34
C THR A 6 42.51 -12.08 -28.49
N MET A 7 41.96 -11.50 -29.55
CA MET A 7 42.75 -10.77 -30.55
C MET A 7 42.21 -9.35 -30.70
N LYS A 8 43.07 -8.40 -30.35
CA LYS A 8 42.95 -6.95 -30.52
C LYS A 8 42.89 -6.59 -32.00
N CYS A 9 42.09 -5.60 -32.37
CA CYS A 9 42.32 -4.81 -33.57
C CYS A 9 42.67 -3.38 -33.16
N SER A 10 43.73 -2.89 -33.81
CA SER A 10 44.52 -1.71 -33.52
C SER A 10 43.95 -0.42 -34.14
N CYS A 11 44.40 0.69 -33.56
CA CYS A 11 44.81 1.96 -34.18
C CYS A 11 43.96 2.55 -35.30
N PHE A 12 43.57 3.82 -35.17
CA PHE A 12 44.09 4.89 -36.03
C PHE A 12 43.77 6.25 -35.39
N ALA A 13 44.83 6.99 -35.06
CA ALA A 13 44.78 8.43 -34.86
C ALA A 13 44.50 9.11 -36.21
N PHE A 14 43.72 10.17 -36.25
CA PHE A 14 44.02 11.35 -37.07
C PHE A 14 43.08 12.49 -36.67
N GLY A 15 43.69 13.58 -36.20
CA GLY A 15 42.99 14.83 -35.97
C GLY A 15 42.54 15.44 -37.29
N ALA A 16 41.32 15.94 -37.28
CA ALA A 16 40.86 16.97 -38.20
C ALA A 16 39.93 17.88 -37.39
N MET A 17 40.55 18.84 -36.72
CA MET A 17 39.86 19.96 -36.08
C MET A 17 39.34 20.87 -37.19
N LEU A 18 38.16 20.53 -37.73
CA LEU A 18 37.39 21.40 -38.60
C LEU A 18 36.83 22.55 -37.76
N MET A 19 37.33 23.75 -38.02
CA MET A 19 36.74 25.01 -37.56
C MET A 19 35.29 25.09 -38.08
N VAL A 20 34.34 24.67 -37.26
CA VAL A 20 32.92 24.91 -37.49
C VAL A 20 32.67 26.39 -37.27
N ALA A 21 32.29 27.11 -38.32
CA ALA A 21 31.85 28.49 -38.23
C ALA A 21 30.65 28.56 -37.27
N SER A 22 30.85 29.21 -36.12
CA SER A 22 29.81 29.49 -35.13
C SER A 22 28.76 30.41 -35.74
N PHE A 23 27.75 29.83 -36.36
CA PHE A 23 26.47 30.51 -36.54
C PHE A 23 25.85 30.66 -35.15
N THR A 24 25.98 31.84 -34.56
CA THR A 24 25.15 32.26 -33.42
C THR A 24 23.72 32.44 -33.94
N ALA A 25 22.98 31.35 -34.05
CA ALA A 25 21.52 31.44 -34.10
C ALA A 25 21.08 32.06 -32.78
N ALA A 26 20.55 33.28 -32.83
CA ALA A 26 19.86 33.87 -31.68
C ALA A 26 18.76 32.90 -31.26
N GLN A 27 18.96 32.24 -30.11
CA GLN A 27 17.93 31.41 -29.50
C GLN A 27 16.77 32.33 -29.15
N ILE A 28 15.72 32.30 -29.97
CA ILE A 28 14.44 32.92 -29.64
C ILE A 28 14.01 32.24 -28.34
N PRO A 29 13.82 32.98 -27.23
CA PRO A 29 13.31 32.39 -26.00
C PRO A 29 11.99 31.71 -26.34
N SER A 30 11.91 30.39 -26.14
CA SER A 30 10.64 29.70 -26.25
C SER A 30 9.67 30.35 -25.25
N PRO A 31 8.42 30.61 -25.63
CA PRO A 31 7.41 31.04 -24.66
C PRO A 31 7.41 30.04 -23.51
N PRO A 32 7.25 30.49 -22.25
CA PRO A 32 7.09 29.57 -21.14
C PRO A 32 5.98 28.58 -21.51
N GLU A 33 6.31 27.29 -21.52
CA GLU A 33 5.29 26.26 -21.69
C GLU A 33 4.19 26.56 -20.66
N PRO A 34 2.90 26.55 -21.06
CA PRO A 34 1.84 26.71 -20.09
C PRO A 34 2.03 25.61 -19.06
N GLN A 35 2.50 26.00 -17.86
CA GLN A 35 2.52 25.15 -16.70
C GLN A 35 1.11 24.56 -16.65
N SER A 36 1.02 23.24 -16.83
CA SER A 36 -0.23 22.53 -16.71
C SER A 36 -0.83 23.00 -15.39
N GLN A 37 -1.86 23.83 -15.47
CA GLN A 37 -2.63 24.20 -14.31
C GLN A 37 -3.09 22.85 -13.79
N GLN A 38 -2.50 22.39 -12.68
CA GLN A 38 -3.05 21.27 -11.95
C GLN A 38 -4.49 21.69 -11.71
N GLN A 39 -5.41 21.16 -12.52
CA GLN A 39 -6.82 21.44 -12.39
C GLN A 39 -7.12 21.22 -10.92
N GLN A 40 -7.42 22.31 -10.21
CA GLN A 40 -7.68 22.25 -8.78
C GLN A 40 -8.84 21.29 -8.62
N GLN A 41 -8.53 20.05 -8.25
CA GLN A 41 -9.54 19.03 -8.10
C GLN A 41 -10.51 19.51 -7.01
N PRO A 42 -11.82 19.27 -7.17
CA PRO A 42 -12.83 19.80 -6.26
C PRO A 42 -12.49 19.40 -4.81
N PRO A 43 -12.90 20.20 -3.81
CA PRO A 43 -12.66 19.84 -2.42
C PRO A 43 -13.23 18.45 -2.12
N PRO A 44 -12.60 17.66 -1.23
CA PRO A 44 -13.13 16.36 -0.85
C PRO A 44 -14.57 16.46 -0.33
N GLN A 45 -15.40 15.49 -0.71
CA GLN A 45 -16.81 15.44 -0.36
C GLN A 45 -17.09 14.24 0.55
N ASN A 46 -18.24 14.28 1.25
CA ASN A 46 -18.74 13.20 2.10
C ASN A 46 -17.77 12.75 3.23
N LEU A 47 -17.07 13.72 3.83
CA LEU A 47 -16.28 13.52 5.06
C LEU A 47 -17.22 13.50 6.27
N GLN A 48 -17.52 12.31 6.80
CA GLN A 48 -18.41 12.14 7.96
C GLN A 48 -17.64 11.97 9.28
N ILE A 49 -16.48 11.30 9.24
CA ILE A 49 -15.66 10.98 10.43
C ILE A 49 -14.39 11.83 10.52
N LEU A 50 -13.81 12.19 9.37
CA LEU A 50 -12.69 13.11 9.28
C LEU A 50 -13.20 14.55 9.33
N ARG A 51 -12.35 15.48 9.79
CA ARG A 51 -12.75 16.88 9.93
C ARG A 51 -13.09 17.47 8.55
N LYS A 52 -14.10 18.32 8.49
CA LYS A 52 -14.57 18.94 7.24
C LYS A 52 -13.55 19.89 6.60
N ASP A 53 -12.62 20.43 7.39
CA ASP A 53 -11.53 21.30 6.97
C ASP A 53 -10.24 20.55 6.58
N THR A 54 -10.27 19.21 6.53
CA THR A 54 -9.13 18.39 6.11
C THR A 54 -8.75 18.73 4.66
N THR A 55 -7.49 19.10 4.42
CA THR A 55 -7.03 19.39 3.06
C THR A 55 -6.99 18.12 2.20
N ARG A 56 -7.01 18.27 0.88
CA ARG A 56 -6.90 17.14 -0.04
C ARG A 56 -5.60 16.34 0.17
N GLU A 57 -4.50 17.02 0.45
CA GLU A 57 -3.22 16.37 0.72
C GLU A 57 -3.27 15.54 2.01
N GLN A 58 -3.75 16.10 3.11
CA GLN A 58 -3.92 15.39 4.39
C GLN A 58 -4.86 14.19 4.24
N LEU A 59 -5.92 14.34 3.46
CA LEU A 59 -6.84 13.26 3.18
C LEU A 59 -6.15 12.13 2.40
N LEU A 60 -5.39 12.45 1.37
CA LEU A 60 -4.66 11.45 0.59
C LEU A 60 -3.62 10.70 1.43
N GLN A 61 -2.87 11.41 2.28
CA GLN A 61 -1.94 10.77 3.22
C GLN A 61 -2.67 9.80 4.17
N THR A 62 -3.83 10.21 4.69
CA THR A 62 -4.66 9.35 5.54
C THR A 62 -5.14 8.10 4.78
N MET A 63 -5.63 8.26 3.56
CA MET A 63 -6.09 7.13 2.73
C MET A 63 -4.94 6.19 2.38
N GLN A 64 -3.75 6.72 2.09
CA GLN A 64 -2.56 5.92 1.82
C GLN A 64 -2.15 5.08 3.05
N ALA A 65 -2.19 5.68 4.25
CA ALA A 65 -1.94 4.94 5.48
C ALA A 65 -2.93 3.79 5.70
N PHE A 66 -4.21 4.00 5.37
CA PHE A 66 -5.21 2.93 5.42
C PHE A 66 -4.92 1.82 4.40
N THR A 67 -4.62 2.16 3.15
CA THR A 67 -4.29 1.16 2.11
C THR A 67 -3.08 0.32 2.50
N GLN A 68 -2.04 0.93 3.08
CA GLN A 68 -0.84 0.21 3.54
C GLN A 68 -1.14 -0.71 4.72
N ALA A 69 -1.89 -0.23 5.70
CA ALA A 69 -2.24 -1.03 6.87
C ALA A 69 -3.08 -2.27 6.53
N LEU A 70 -3.96 -2.15 5.53
CA LEU A 70 -4.86 -3.23 5.10
C LEU A 70 -4.31 -4.07 3.94
N GLY A 71 -3.25 -3.63 3.25
CA GLY A 71 -2.72 -4.30 2.07
C GLY A 71 -3.67 -4.27 0.86
N VAL A 72 -4.40 -3.17 0.68
CA VAL A 72 -5.42 -3.03 -0.39
C VAL A 72 -5.22 -1.76 -1.21
N GLN A 73 -5.87 -1.67 -2.37
CA GLN A 73 -5.88 -0.47 -3.20
C GLN A 73 -7.11 0.41 -2.94
N CYS A 74 -7.11 1.65 -3.43
CA CYS A 74 -8.21 2.62 -3.27
C CYS A 74 -9.57 2.06 -3.70
N SER A 75 -9.60 1.31 -4.81
CA SER A 75 -10.79 0.67 -5.35
C SER A 75 -11.39 -0.40 -4.43
N TYR A 76 -10.69 -0.86 -3.39
CA TYR A 76 -11.24 -1.74 -2.37
C TYR A 76 -12.38 -1.06 -1.61
N CYS A 77 -12.21 0.22 -1.26
CA CYS A 77 -13.20 1.02 -0.52
C CYS A 77 -13.99 1.98 -1.43
N HIS A 78 -13.38 2.54 -2.45
CA HIS A 78 -14.00 3.58 -3.28
C HIS A 78 -14.51 3.02 -4.60
N VAL A 79 -15.50 3.70 -5.19
CA VAL A 79 -15.92 3.45 -6.57
C VAL A 79 -14.86 4.04 -7.48
N GLN A 80 -13.99 3.18 -8.02
CA GLN A 80 -12.90 3.57 -8.91
C GLN A 80 -12.71 2.49 -9.97
N GLU A 81 -13.39 2.66 -11.11
CA GLU A 81 -13.43 1.71 -12.22
C GLU A 81 -12.32 1.97 -13.28
N GLY A 82 -11.50 3.00 -13.09
CA GLY A 82 -10.37 3.30 -13.99
C GLY A 82 -10.75 4.22 -15.16
N ARG A 83 -9.92 4.25 -16.21
CA ARG A 83 -10.06 5.20 -17.33
C ARG A 83 -11.33 4.89 -18.12
N GLY A 84 -12.24 5.87 -18.21
CA GLY A 84 -13.53 5.72 -18.91
C GLY A 84 -14.63 5.06 -18.07
N GLY A 85 -14.32 4.62 -16.85
CA GLY A 85 -15.30 4.11 -15.89
C GLY A 85 -15.75 5.16 -14.87
N ARG A 86 -16.70 4.78 -14.01
CA ARG A 86 -17.17 5.61 -12.90
C ARG A 86 -16.10 5.70 -11.83
N ASN A 87 -15.72 6.94 -11.48
CA ASN A 87 -14.76 7.22 -10.42
C ASN A 87 -15.39 8.21 -9.45
N ASP A 88 -16.03 7.67 -8.41
CA ASP A 88 -16.69 8.43 -7.36
C ASP A 88 -16.12 8.04 -5.99
N MET A 89 -15.17 8.85 -5.53
CA MET A 89 -14.53 8.66 -4.23
C MET A 89 -15.49 9.00 -3.07
N ALA A 90 -16.53 9.81 -3.32
CA ALA A 90 -17.48 10.27 -2.31
C ALA A 90 -18.61 9.26 -2.07
N SER A 91 -18.97 8.44 -3.06
CA SER A 91 -19.99 7.38 -2.95
C SER A 91 -19.78 6.43 -1.77
N ASP A 92 -20.87 6.06 -1.10
CA ASP A 92 -20.91 5.08 -0.01
C ASP A 92 -21.46 3.71 -0.48
N GLU A 93 -21.51 3.47 -1.79
CA GLU A 93 -22.02 2.23 -2.40
C GLU A 93 -21.28 0.96 -1.92
N LYS A 94 -19.97 1.07 -1.66
CA LYS A 94 -19.17 -0.06 -1.19
C LYS A 94 -19.28 -0.22 0.32
N ARG A 95 -19.76 -1.39 0.76
CA ARG A 95 -19.80 -1.79 2.18
C ARG A 95 -18.46 -1.65 2.91
N THR A 96 -17.34 -1.86 2.21
CA THR A 96 -15.99 -1.73 2.76
C THR A 96 -15.67 -0.31 3.22
N LYS A 97 -16.16 0.74 2.53
CA LYS A 97 -16.02 2.12 2.97
C LYS A 97 -16.85 2.41 4.21
N LEU A 98 -18.08 1.91 4.26
CA LEU A 98 -18.94 2.02 5.45
C LEU A 98 -18.29 1.33 6.66
N ALA A 99 -17.75 0.13 6.47
CA ALA A 99 -17.00 -0.59 7.52
C ALA A 99 -15.75 0.19 7.95
N ALA A 100 -14.98 0.74 7.01
CA ALA A 100 -13.80 1.55 7.33
C ALA A 100 -14.14 2.78 8.18
N ARG A 101 -15.29 3.46 7.94
CA ARG A 101 -15.75 4.56 8.79
C ARG A 101 -15.95 4.10 10.24
N GLN A 102 -16.56 2.94 10.45
CA GLN A 102 -16.74 2.38 11.79
C GLN A 102 -15.41 1.97 12.43
N MET A 103 -14.46 1.43 11.66
CA MET A 103 -13.13 1.11 12.16
C MET A 103 -12.33 2.34 12.60
N ILE A 104 -12.51 3.49 11.94
CA ILE A 104 -11.90 4.76 12.39
C ILE A 104 -12.47 5.16 13.75
N VAL A 105 -13.78 5.02 13.95
CA VAL A 105 -14.43 5.32 15.25
C VAL A 105 -13.93 4.36 16.32
N LEU A 106 -13.88 3.05 16.03
CA LEU A 106 -13.37 2.03 16.95
C LEU A 106 -11.92 2.31 17.37
N ALA A 107 -11.04 2.62 16.41
CA ALA A 107 -9.65 2.93 16.72
C ALA A 107 -9.50 4.19 17.59
N ARG A 108 -10.34 5.21 17.38
CA ARG A 108 -10.37 6.40 18.25
C ARG A 108 -10.83 6.04 19.66
N ASP A 109 -11.88 5.24 19.78
CA ASP A 109 -12.44 4.81 21.07
C ASP A 109 -11.43 3.98 21.88
N ILE A 110 -10.78 3.00 21.24
CA ILE A 110 -9.71 2.20 21.86
C ILE A 110 -8.60 3.13 22.37
N ASN A 111 -8.09 4.02 21.52
CA ASN A 111 -7.00 4.92 21.92
C ASN A 111 -7.37 5.88 23.05
N GLN A 112 -8.63 6.26 23.17
CA GLN A 112 -9.11 7.10 24.27
C GLN A 112 -9.19 6.32 25.59
N LYS A 113 -9.63 5.05 25.54
CA LYS A 113 -9.87 4.23 26.73
C LYS A 113 -8.63 3.47 27.20
N LEU A 114 -7.71 3.17 26.30
CA LEU A 114 -6.57 2.31 26.57
C LEU A 114 -5.67 2.79 27.73
N PRO A 115 -5.32 4.09 27.87
CA PRO A 115 -4.47 4.54 28.98
C PRO A 115 -5.04 4.16 30.36
N ALA A 116 -6.34 4.39 30.55
CA ALA A 116 -7.04 4.00 31.77
C ALA A 116 -7.08 2.48 31.96
N ALA A 117 -7.32 1.73 30.88
CA ALA A 117 -7.39 0.27 30.93
C ALA A 117 -6.05 -0.40 31.30
N VAL A 118 -4.92 0.24 30.97
CA VAL A 118 -3.57 -0.29 31.27
C VAL A 118 -2.87 0.45 32.41
N ASN A 119 -3.57 1.33 33.11
CA ASN A 119 -3.05 2.16 34.21
C ASN A 119 -1.76 2.91 33.82
N LYS A 120 -1.76 3.54 32.64
CA LYS A 120 -0.65 4.37 32.15
C LYS A 120 -1.14 5.77 31.78
N PRO A 121 -0.29 6.79 31.88
CA PRO A 121 -0.60 8.10 31.31
C PRO A 121 -0.70 8.00 29.78
N ALA A 122 -1.43 8.93 29.15
CA ALA A 122 -1.80 8.82 27.74
C ALA A 122 -0.59 8.85 26.79
N GLU A 123 0.47 9.56 27.18
CA GLU A 123 1.74 9.66 26.48
C GLU A 123 2.58 8.37 26.54
N GLU A 124 2.34 7.51 27.53
CA GLU A 124 3.03 6.22 27.68
C GLU A 124 2.22 5.03 27.17
N ALA A 125 0.92 5.21 26.96
CA ALA A 125 0.04 4.18 26.44
C ALA A 125 0.28 3.97 24.94
N THR A 126 0.54 2.72 24.54
CA THR A 126 0.71 2.35 23.13
C THR A 126 -0.51 2.75 22.31
N ARG A 127 -0.32 3.49 21.21
CA ARG A 127 -1.43 3.81 20.31
C ARG A 127 -1.73 2.66 19.36
N VAL A 128 -3.00 2.31 19.25
CA VAL A 128 -3.53 1.37 18.26
C VAL A 128 -3.75 2.10 16.94
N SER A 129 -3.33 1.46 15.85
CA SER A 129 -3.58 1.89 14.47
C SER A 129 -4.24 0.75 13.70
N CYS A 130 -4.67 1.04 12.46
CA CYS A 130 -5.19 0.00 11.56
C CYS A 130 -4.16 -1.13 11.39
N ALA A 131 -2.87 -0.79 11.29
CA ALA A 131 -1.79 -1.76 11.08
C ALA A 131 -1.57 -2.68 12.29
N THR A 132 -1.94 -2.25 13.50
CA THR A 132 -1.83 -3.06 14.72
C THR A 132 -2.62 -4.36 14.60
N CYS A 133 -3.80 -4.31 14.00
CA CYS A 133 -4.66 -5.50 13.81
C CYS A 133 -4.54 -6.05 12.39
N HIS A 134 -4.64 -5.20 11.36
CA HIS A 134 -4.71 -5.65 9.96
C HIS A 134 -3.40 -6.23 9.45
N ARG A 135 -2.25 -5.72 9.88
CA ARG A 135 -0.91 -6.24 9.52
C ARG A 135 -0.73 -6.54 8.02
N GLY A 136 -1.34 -5.72 7.15
CA GLY A 136 -1.26 -5.86 5.70
C GLY A 136 -2.29 -6.81 5.08
N VAL A 137 -3.33 -7.21 5.80
CA VAL A 137 -4.48 -7.96 5.27
C VAL A 137 -5.81 -7.28 5.60
N PRO A 138 -6.80 -7.30 4.68
CA PRO A 138 -8.05 -6.56 4.87
C PRO A 138 -8.97 -7.19 5.91
N ILE A 139 -8.82 -8.48 6.18
CA ILE A 139 -9.61 -9.22 7.18
C ILE A 139 -8.61 -9.84 8.16
N PRO A 140 -8.39 -9.23 9.34
CA PRO A 140 -7.41 -9.73 10.31
C PRO A 140 -7.95 -10.99 11.00
N ARG A 141 -7.18 -12.08 10.92
CA ARG A 141 -7.46 -13.34 11.61
C ARG A 141 -6.15 -14.00 12.05
N ALA A 142 -6.18 -14.79 13.11
CA ALA A 142 -5.06 -15.66 13.43
C ALA A 142 -4.93 -16.76 12.38
N LEU A 143 -3.69 -17.18 12.08
CA LEU A 143 -3.46 -18.26 11.11
C LEU A 143 -4.12 -19.56 11.57
N ALA A 144 -4.00 -19.90 12.86
CA ALA A 144 -4.64 -21.07 13.43
C ALA A 144 -6.16 -21.08 13.17
N ASP A 145 -6.87 -19.98 13.42
CA ASP A 145 -8.31 -19.90 13.19
C ASP A 145 -8.67 -20.09 11.70
N ILE A 146 -7.85 -19.55 10.79
CA ILE A 146 -8.05 -19.73 9.34
C ILE A 146 -7.94 -21.21 8.97
N LEU A 147 -6.89 -21.88 9.43
CA LEU A 147 -6.63 -23.29 9.08
C LEU A 147 -7.66 -24.22 9.71
N THR A 148 -8.02 -23.98 10.97
CA THR A 148 -9.06 -24.75 11.67
C THR A 148 -10.42 -24.63 10.98
N ASP A 149 -10.78 -23.45 10.47
CA ASP A 149 -12.04 -23.30 9.72
C ASP A 149 -11.97 -24.06 8.39
N THR A 150 -10.88 -23.92 7.64
CA THR A 150 -10.69 -24.63 6.37
C THR A 150 -10.68 -26.14 6.55
N GLU A 151 -10.06 -26.66 7.62
CA GLU A 151 -10.08 -28.08 7.94
C GLU A 151 -11.51 -28.57 8.18
N LYS A 152 -12.31 -27.82 8.95
CA LYS A 152 -13.71 -28.15 9.23
C LYS A 152 -14.59 -28.14 7.98
N ASP A 153 -14.37 -27.18 7.10
CA ASP A 153 -15.23 -26.96 5.94
C ASP A 153 -14.79 -27.77 4.71
N GLU A 154 -13.48 -27.98 4.53
CA GLU A 154 -12.88 -28.51 3.30
C GLU A 154 -11.90 -29.69 3.54
N GLY A 155 -11.57 -30.00 4.79
CA GLY A 155 -10.68 -31.10 5.18
C GLY A 155 -9.20 -30.71 5.32
N ILE A 156 -8.42 -31.63 5.90
CA ILE A 156 -7.02 -31.39 6.29
C ILE A 156 -6.10 -31.08 5.10
N ASP A 157 -6.30 -31.73 3.95
CA ASP A 157 -5.49 -31.49 2.76
C ASP A 157 -5.66 -30.05 2.24
N ALA A 158 -6.88 -29.51 2.31
CA ALA A 158 -7.18 -28.13 1.95
C ALA A 158 -6.54 -27.15 2.94
N ALA A 159 -6.60 -27.43 4.24
CA ALA A 159 -5.94 -26.64 5.26
C ALA A 159 -4.41 -26.58 5.06
N ILE A 160 -3.76 -27.72 4.77
CA ILE A 160 -2.33 -27.78 4.47
C ILE A 160 -2.01 -26.96 3.22
N ALA A 161 -2.78 -27.11 2.14
CA ALA A 161 -2.58 -26.33 0.92
C ALA A 161 -2.71 -24.82 1.18
N GLN A 162 -3.71 -24.41 1.97
CA GLN A 162 -3.91 -23.02 2.36
C GLN A 162 -2.78 -22.50 3.23
N TYR A 163 -2.25 -23.29 4.17
CA TYR A 163 -1.06 -22.93 4.95
C TYR A 163 0.12 -22.59 4.04
N TRP A 164 0.41 -23.44 3.05
CA TRP A 164 1.54 -23.22 2.14
C TRP A 164 1.33 -22.00 1.23
N ASP A 165 0.10 -21.74 0.78
CA ASP A 165 -0.20 -20.52 0.03
C ASP A 165 0.00 -19.27 0.88
N LEU A 166 -0.57 -19.25 2.09
CA LEU A 166 -0.40 -18.14 3.03
C LEU A 166 1.08 -17.93 3.36
N ARG A 167 1.83 -19.01 3.57
CA ARG A 167 3.28 -18.93 3.81
C ARG A 167 4.02 -18.35 2.61
N LYS A 168 3.74 -18.82 1.39
CA LYS A 168 4.37 -18.30 0.18
C LYS A 168 4.14 -16.79 0.00
N ASN A 169 2.94 -16.32 0.32
CA ASN A 169 2.52 -14.93 0.07
C ASN A 169 2.86 -13.98 1.23
N PHE A 170 2.94 -14.48 2.47
CA PHE A 170 3.02 -13.65 3.67
C PHE A 170 4.18 -13.99 4.62
N PHE A 171 4.98 -15.04 4.36
CA PHE A 171 6.14 -15.33 5.20
C PHE A 171 7.13 -14.16 5.22
N GLY A 172 7.69 -13.87 6.39
CA GLY A 172 8.53 -12.70 6.63
C GLY A 172 7.77 -11.38 6.68
N ARG A 173 6.45 -11.38 6.44
CA ARG A 173 5.57 -10.24 6.74
C ARG A 173 4.97 -10.44 8.12
N ALA A 174 4.46 -9.34 8.68
CA ALA A 174 3.80 -9.35 9.96
C ALA A 174 2.38 -9.97 9.90
N ALA A 175 1.84 -10.34 8.74
CA ALA A 175 0.42 -10.69 8.61
C ALA A 175 -0.01 -11.92 9.43
N TYR A 176 0.82 -12.97 9.46
CA TYR A 176 0.50 -14.25 10.08
C TYR A 176 1.69 -14.81 10.86
N ASP A 177 1.40 -15.56 11.91
CA ASP A 177 2.40 -16.30 12.68
C ASP A 177 2.53 -17.73 12.13
N PHE A 178 3.68 -18.02 11.52
CA PHE A 178 4.00 -19.35 10.98
C PHE A 178 4.88 -20.18 11.94
N GLY A 179 4.86 -19.88 13.24
CA GLY A 179 5.50 -20.67 14.29
C GLY A 179 4.80 -22.00 14.56
N GLU A 180 5.37 -22.79 15.48
CA GLU A 180 4.91 -24.14 15.84
C GLU A 180 3.41 -24.27 16.15
N PRO A 181 2.75 -23.36 16.87
CA PRO A 181 1.32 -23.50 17.18
C PRO A 181 0.44 -23.58 15.93
N SER A 182 0.73 -22.80 14.89
CA SER A 182 0.00 -22.83 13.62
C SER A 182 0.31 -24.07 12.79
N LEU A 183 1.53 -24.62 12.93
CA LEU A 183 1.92 -25.88 12.29
C LEU A 183 1.24 -27.08 12.93
N ILE A 184 1.12 -27.10 14.26
CA ILE A 184 0.40 -28.16 14.98
C ILE A 184 -1.06 -28.18 14.55
N ALA A 185 -1.71 -27.02 14.46
CA ALA A 185 -3.09 -26.90 13.99
C ALA A 185 -3.30 -27.38 12.54
N ALA A 186 -2.25 -27.45 11.71
CA ALA A 186 -2.31 -27.98 10.34
C ALA A 186 -1.92 -29.46 10.24
N ALA A 187 -1.46 -30.09 11.32
CA ALA A 187 -0.92 -31.46 11.33
C ALA A 187 -1.74 -32.46 12.15
N THR A 188 -2.74 -31.98 12.90
CA THR A 188 -3.70 -32.79 13.66
C THR A 188 -5.00 -32.94 12.90
#